data_AF-A0A850SXC0-F1
#
_entry.id   AF-A0A850SXC0-F1
#
_cell.length_a   1.000
_cell.length_b   1.000
_cell.length_c   1.000
_cell.angle_alpha   90.00
_cell.angle_beta   90.00
_cell.angle_gamma   90.00
#
_symmetry.space_group_name_H-M   'P 1'
#
loop_
_entity.id
_entity.type
_entity.pdbx_description
1 polymer ?
#
loop_
_entity_poly.entity_id
_entity_poly.type
_entity_poly.pdbx_seq_one_letter_code
_entity_poly.pdbx_strand_id
1 'polypeptide(L)'
;MASGLFPRQFDNDYRGQRFALALLAPIVLMKAAMGANAFLNTRFVIAIADKIPLDTFSPGAKEAIVFMYQAWGLCLFLLSALGVLALIRYRSMVPLMFLILGAENIVRRALHLVDPFSFAQSGGLPSTGALINYALIGGLIVGFISSLTPRRGGKRA
;
A
#
# COMPACT_ATOMS: atom_id res chain seq x y z
N MET A 1 23.01 7.79 3.79
CA MET A 1 21.72 7.22 3.36
C MET A 1 20.85 6.79 4.53
N ALA A 2 21.38 6.05 5.52
CA ALA A 2 20.61 5.62 6.70
C ALA A 2 19.94 6.76 7.50
N SER A 3 20.59 7.92 7.64
CA SER A 3 20.05 9.09 8.37
C SER A 3 18.83 9.76 7.73
N GLY A 4 18.57 9.51 6.43
CA GLY A 4 17.37 10.01 5.75
C GLY A 4 16.21 9.00 5.76
N LEU A 5 16.52 7.70 5.94
CA LEU A 5 15.52 6.63 5.98
C LEU A 5 14.98 6.42 7.40
N PHE A 6 15.87 6.47 8.40
CA PHE A 6 15.54 6.38 9.82
C PHE A 6 15.99 7.67 10.52
N PRO A 7 15.16 8.73 10.50
CA PRO A 7 15.50 9.97 11.17
C PRO A 7 15.62 9.73 12.68
N ARG A 8 16.55 10.45 13.33
CA ARG A 8 16.75 10.33 14.79
C ARG A 8 15.53 10.80 15.59
N GLN A 9 14.70 11.65 15.01
CA GLN A 9 13.46 12.17 15.61
C GLN A 9 12.39 12.27 14.53
N PHE A 10 11.14 11.92 14.88
CA PHE A 10 9.99 12.16 14.01
C PHE A 10 9.48 13.58 14.22
N ASP A 11 10.01 14.49 13.41
CA ASP A 11 9.59 15.88 13.34
C ASP A 11 8.87 16.19 12.00
N ASN A 12 8.56 17.46 11.80
CA ASN A 12 7.97 17.95 10.56
C ASN A 12 9.03 18.49 9.57
N ASP A 13 10.33 18.35 9.87
CA ASP A 13 11.44 18.86 9.03
C ASP A 13 11.78 17.85 7.93
N TYR A 14 10.99 17.90 6.85
CA TYR A 14 11.20 17.01 5.71
C TYR A 14 12.24 17.57 4.72
N ARG A 15 13.34 16.83 4.56
CA ARG A 15 14.52 17.22 3.75
C ARG A 15 14.54 16.68 2.32
N GLY A 16 13.61 15.80 1.97
CA GLY A 16 13.49 15.21 0.63
C GLY A 16 12.74 16.11 -0.37
N GLN A 17 12.50 15.58 -1.57
CA GLN A 17 11.75 16.31 -2.59
C GLN A 17 10.26 16.42 -2.24
N ARG A 18 9.67 17.62 -2.44
CA ARG A 18 8.22 17.85 -2.26
C ARG A 18 7.36 16.97 -3.16
N PHE A 19 7.89 16.56 -4.31
CA PHE A 19 7.24 15.62 -5.21
C PHE A 19 6.89 14.29 -4.51
N ALA A 20 7.76 13.80 -3.63
CA ALA A 20 7.48 12.57 -2.88
C ALA A 20 6.30 12.75 -1.89
N LEU A 21 6.12 13.93 -1.29
CA LEU A 21 4.94 14.22 -0.47
C LEU A 21 3.66 14.23 -1.32
N ALA A 22 3.73 14.90 -2.47
CA ALA A 22 2.61 14.99 -3.41
C ALA A 22 2.23 13.62 -3.98
N LEU A 23 3.20 12.71 -4.14
CA LEU A 23 2.96 11.34 -4.62
C LEU A 23 2.48 10.41 -3.50
N LEU A 24 2.99 10.56 -2.27
CA LEU A 24 2.55 9.75 -1.14
C LEU A 24 1.09 10.01 -0.78
N ALA A 25 0.62 11.26 -0.88
CA ALA A 25 -0.75 11.63 -0.55
C ALA A 25 -1.82 10.80 -1.28
N PRO A 26 -1.88 10.76 -2.64
CA PRO A 26 -2.86 9.96 -3.34
C PRO A 26 -2.66 8.44 -3.11
N ILE A 27 -1.42 7.96 -2.98
CA ILE A 27 -1.14 6.55 -2.71
C ILE A 27 -1.73 6.12 -1.36
N VAL A 28 -1.48 6.90 -0.32
CA VAL A 28 -1.95 6.60 1.04
C VAL A 28 -3.47 6.70 1.11
N LEU A 29 -4.07 7.72 0.49
CA LEU A 29 -5.53 7.86 0.44
C LEU A 29 -6.18 6.67 -0.30
N MET A 30 -5.60 6.24 -1.42
CA MET A 30 -6.08 5.06 -2.14
C MET A 30 -5.98 3.81 -1.27
N LYS A 31 -4.85 3.59 -0.60
CA LYS A 31 -4.68 2.44 0.31
C LYS A 31 -5.64 2.49 1.51
N ALA A 32 -5.93 3.68 2.04
CA ALA A 32 -6.93 3.85 3.08
C ALA A 32 -8.33 3.49 2.60
N ALA A 33 -8.73 3.95 1.41
CA ALA A 33 -10.00 3.57 0.81
C ALA A 33 -10.07 2.06 0.55
N MET A 34 -9.00 1.45 0.04
CA MET A 34 -8.92 0.00 -0.18
C MET A 34 -9.02 -0.78 1.13
N GLY A 35 -8.28 -0.38 2.17
CA GLY A 35 -8.31 -1.02 3.49
C GLY A 35 -9.68 -0.91 4.16
N ALA A 36 -10.27 0.28 4.14
CA ALA A 36 -11.63 0.51 4.65
C ALA A 36 -12.66 -0.33 3.88
N ASN A 37 -12.58 -0.38 2.56
CA ASN A 37 -13.49 -1.18 1.74
C ASN A 37 -13.31 -2.68 1.98
N ALA A 38 -12.08 -3.17 2.15
CA ALA A 38 -11.79 -4.57 2.46
C ALA A 38 -12.27 -4.95 3.88
N PHE A 39 -12.23 -4.02 4.83
CA PHE A 39 -12.73 -4.21 6.19
C PHE A 39 -14.26 -4.16 6.28
N LEU A 40 -14.90 -3.18 5.64
CA LEU A 40 -16.35 -2.92 5.75
C LEU A 40 -17.18 -3.70 4.73
N ASN A 41 -16.67 -3.90 3.51
CA ASN A 41 -17.37 -4.51 2.37
C ASN A 41 -16.64 -5.76 1.85
N THR A 42 -16.13 -6.58 2.76
CA THR A 42 -15.20 -7.67 2.46
C THR A 42 -15.70 -8.65 1.41
N ARG A 43 -16.94 -9.11 1.52
CA ARG A 43 -17.53 -10.08 0.57
C ARG A 43 -17.56 -9.52 -0.85
N PHE A 44 -17.86 -8.23 -0.99
CA PHE A 44 -17.85 -7.54 -2.27
C PHE A 44 -16.43 -7.45 -2.84
N VAL A 45 -15.44 -7.10 -2.01
CA VAL A 45 -14.04 -7.02 -2.45
C VAL A 45 -13.53 -8.37 -2.92
N ILE A 46 -13.76 -9.43 -2.14
CA ILE A 46 -13.37 -10.80 -2.49
C ILE A 46 -14.00 -11.25 -3.81
N ALA A 47 -15.31 -11.01 -4.00
CA ALA A 47 -16.04 -11.49 -5.17
C ALA A 47 -15.74 -10.67 -6.44
N ILE A 48 -15.64 -9.35 -6.34
CA ILE A 48 -15.55 -8.45 -7.50
C ILE A 48 -14.11 -8.06 -7.83
N ALA A 49 -13.34 -7.63 -6.83
CA ALA A 49 -11.98 -7.14 -7.05
C ALA A 49 -10.99 -8.30 -7.24
N ASP A 50 -11.12 -9.33 -6.41
CA ASP A 50 -10.21 -10.48 -6.40
C ASP A 50 -10.76 -11.69 -7.16
N LYS A 51 -12.05 -11.68 -7.51
CA LYS A 51 -12.74 -12.74 -8.27
C LYS A 51 -12.59 -14.12 -7.63
N ILE A 52 -12.56 -14.19 -6.30
CA ILE A 52 -12.50 -15.45 -5.56
C ILE A 52 -13.92 -15.99 -5.43
N PRO A 53 -14.21 -17.21 -5.93
CA PRO A 53 -15.55 -17.77 -5.92
C PRO A 53 -15.90 -18.31 -4.52
N LEU A 54 -16.36 -17.45 -3.62
CA LEU A 54 -16.67 -17.82 -2.22
C LEU A 54 -17.71 -18.95 -2.10
N ASP A 55 -18.54 -19.17 -3.12
CA ASP A 55 -19.61 -20.17 -3.10
C ASP A 55 -19.13 -21.60 -3.41
N THR A 56 -17.86 -21.77 -3.82
CA THR A 56 -17.26 -23.12 -3.97
C THR A 56 -16.71 -23.69 -2.67
N PHE A 57 -16.62 -22.86 -1.62
CA PHE A 57 -16.09 -23.26 -0.33
C PHE A 57 -17.21 -23.73 0.61
N SER A 58 -16.85 -24.59 1.57
CA SER A 58 -17.77 -24.95 2.65
C SER A 58 -18.16 -23.71 3.48
N PRO A 59 -19.34 -23.69 4.12
CA PRO A 59 -19.79 -22.54 4.90
C PRO A 59 -18.77 -22.07 5.96
N GLY A 60 -18.13 -23.01 6.66
CA GLY A 60 -17.10 -22.69 7.65
C GLY A 60 -15.84 -22.08 7.04
N ALA A 61 -15.38 -22.60 5.89
CA ALA A 61 -14.22 -22.04 5.19
C ALA A 61 -14.51 -20.64 4.63
N LYS A 62 -15.72 -20.41 4.11
CA LYS A 62 -16.17 -19.10 3.61
C LYS A 62 -16.09 -18.03 4.70
N GLU A 63 -16.62 -18.28 5.89
CA GLU A 63 -16.57 -17.31 7.00
C GLU A 63 -15.14 -17.09 7.49
N ALA A 64 -14.31 -18.12 7.55
CA ALA A 64 -12.90 -17.98 7.91
C ALA A 64 -12.12 -17.09 6.92
N ILE A 65 -12.33 -17.29 5.62
CA ILE A 65 -11.72 -16.46 4.57
C ILE A 65 -12.17 -15.00 4.71
N VAL A 66 -13.48 -14.76 4.90
CA VAL A 66 -14.02 -13.41 5.10
C VAL A 66 -13.39 -12.75 6.32
N PHE A 67 -13.29 -13.45 7.45
CA PHE A 67 -12.67 -12.91 8.66
C PHE A 67 -11.18 -12.58 8.47
N MET A 68 -10.41 -13.47 7.84
CA MET A 68 -8.98 -13.21 7.54
C MET A 68 -8.83 -11.99 6.62
N TYR A 69 -9.69 -11.84 5.63
CA TYR A 69 -9.68 -10.72 4.70
C TYR A 69 -10.10 -9.40 5.38
N GLN A 70 -11.06 -9.45 6.32
CA GLN A 70 -11.42 -8.31 7.17
C GLN A 70 -10.26 -7.85 8.04
N ALA A 71 -9.60 -8.78 8.74
CA ALA A 71 -8.45 -8.48 9.57
C ALA A 71 -7.31 -7.88 8.74
N TRP A 72 -7.07 -8.44 7.55
CA TRP A 72 -6.10 -7.89 6.61
C TRP A 72 -6.46 -6.46 6.15
N GLY A 73 -7.73 -6.21 5.80
CA GLY A 73 -8.24 -4.89 5.43
C GLY A 73 -8.07 -3.85 6.53
N LEU A 74 -8.34 -4.23 7.78
CA LEU A 74 -8.12 -3.38 8.96
C LEU A 74 -6.63 -3.04 9.13
N CYS A 75 -5.74 -4.02 9.00
CA CYS A 75 -4.28 -3.78 9.05
C CYS A 75 -3.83 -2.81 7.96
N LEU A 76 -4.34 -2.95 6.73
CA LEU A 76 -4.04 -2.02 5.64
C LEU A 76 -4.56 -0.61 5.95
N PHE A 77 -5.78 -0.51 6.48
CA PHE A 77 -6.38 0.77 6.85
C PHE A 77 -5.57 1.48 7.93
N LEU A 78 -5.22 0.80 9.02
CA LEU A 78 -4.39 1.36 10.09
C LEU A 78 -3.01 1.78 9.59
N LEU A 79 -2.37 0.95 8.75
CA LEU A 79 -1.07 1.28 8.17
C LEU A 79 -1.15 2.52 7.27
N SER A 80 -2.22 2.65 6.49
CA SER A 80 -2.44 3.85 5.67
C SER A 80 -2.76 5.09 6.52
N ALA A 81 -3.48 4.95 7.65
CA ALA A 81 -3.73 6.04 8.57
C ALA A 81 -2.41 6.60 9.16
N LEU A 82 -1.42 5.73 9.44
CA LEU A 82 -0.07 6.16 9.81
C LEU A 82 0.60 6.97 8.67
N GLY A 83 0.37 6.59 7.42
CA GLY A 83 0.83 7.37 6.26
C GLY A 83 0.20 8.76 6.18
N VAL A 84 -1.10 8.87 6.49
CA VAL A 84 -1.79 10.17 6.56
C VAL A 84 -1.21 11.01 7.68
N LEU A 85 -0.99 10.41 8.85
CA LEU A 85 -0.38 11.09 9.99
C LEU A 85 1.05 11.57 9.68
N ALA A 86 1.84 10.78 8.93
CA ALA A 86 3.15 11.18 8.44
C ALA A 86 3.06 12.42 7.52
N LEU A 87 2.05 12.51 6.65
CA LEU A 87 1.87 13.67 5.78
C LEU A 87 1.44 14.95 6.51
N ILE A 88 0.62 14.80 7.55
CA ILE A 88 0.06 15.92 8.33
C ILE A 88 1.07 16.44 9.36
N ARG A 89 1.67 15.54 10.15
CA ARG A 89 2.37 15.91 11.38
C ARG A 89 3.84 15.47 11.46
N TYR A 90 4.18 14.35 10.85
CA TYR A 90 5.50 13.71 10.96
C TYR A 90 6.14 13.50 9.59
N ARG A 91 6.34 14.59 8.82
CA ARG A 91 6.82 14.48 7.43
C ARG A 91 8.19 13.86 7.30
N SER A 92 9.01 13.88 8.35
CA SER A 92 10.27 13.13 8.40
C SER A 92 10.08 11.59 8.27
N MET A 93 8.90 11.05 8.59
CA MET A 93 8.55 9.63 8.44
C MET A 93 8.23 9.22 7.00
N VAL A 94 8.11 10.16 6.06
CA VAL A 94 7.69 9.90 4.67
C VAL A 94 8.56 8.83 3.96
N PRO A 95 9.89 8.86 4.05
CA PRO A 95 10.74 7.82 3.43
C PRO A 95 10.47 6.42 4.03
N LEU A 96 10.22 6.35 5.34
CA LEU A 96 9.88 5.09 6.02
C LEU A 96 8.50 4.59 5.56
N MET A 97 7.52 5.47 5.38
CA MET A 97 6.20 5.08 4.88
C MET A 97 6.28 4.54 3.45
N PHE A 98 7.08 5.16 2.57
CA PHE A 98 7.34 4.61 1.24
C PHE A 98 7.98 3.23 1.30
N LEU A 99 8.94 3.01 2.20
CA LEU A 99 9.59 1.71 2.39
C LEU A 99 8.59 0.66 2.85
N ILE A 100 7.84 0.92 3.91
CA ILE A 100 6.92 -0.07 4.50
C ILE A 100 5.79 -0.40 3.51
N LEU A 101 5.16 0.63 2.92
CA LEU A 101 4.09 0.43 1.94
C LEU A 101 4.62 -0.24 0.67
N GLY A 102 5.83 0.12 0.22
CA GLY A 102 6.50 -0.49 -0.93
C GLY A 102 6.80 -1.97 -0.68
N ALA A 103 7.46 -2.28 0.44
CA ALA A 103 7.81 -3.63 0.83
C ALA A 103 6.58 -4.53 0.94
N GLU A 104 5.52 -4.05 1.62
CA GLU A 104 4.27 -4.79 1.76
C GLU A 104 3.68 -5.18 0.38
N ASN A 105 3.55 -4.22 -0.54
CA ASN A 105 3.00 -4.51 -1.88
C ASN A 105 3.91 -5.42 -2.71
N ILE A 106 5.24 -5.21 -2.65
CA ILE A 106 6.21 -6.01 -3.41
C ILE A 106 6.22 -7.46 -2.90
N VAL A 107 6.28 -7.65 -1.59
CA VAL A 107 6.27 -8.99 -0.96
C VAL A 107 4.96 -9.70 -1.28
N ARG A 108 3.81 -9.03 -1.12
CA ARG A 108 2.52 -9.61 -1.50
C ARG A 108 2.49 -10.02 -2.97
N ARG A 109 3.02 -9.17 -3.86
CA ARG A 109 3.09 -9.51 -5.29
C ARG A 109 3.99 -10.70 -5.54
N ALA A 110 5.12 -10.80 -4.85
CA ALA A 110 6.01 -11.94 -4.94
C ALA A 110 5.34 -13.24 -4.47
N LEU A 111 4.54 -13.21 -3.41
CA LEU A 111 3.75 -14.36 -2.95
C LEU A 111 2.79 -14.86 -4.03
N HIS A 112 2.14 -13.95 -4.77
CA HIS A 112 1.29 -14.34 -5.91
C HIS A 112 2.04 -14.97 -7.09
N LEU A 113 3.36 -14.75 -7.20
CA LEU A 113 4.19 -15.39 -8.24
C LEU A 113 4.64 -16.80 -7.82
N VAL A 114 4.84 -17.02 -6.52
CA VAL A 114 5.30 -18.31 -5.97
C VAL A 114 4.14 -19.27 -5.78
N ASP A 115 3.02 -18.77 -5.24
CA ASP A 115 1.78 -19.52 -5.09
C ASP A 115 0.74 -18.94 -6.04
N PRO A 116 0.73 -19.36 -7.33
CA PRO A 116 -0.38 -19.07 -8.21
C PRO A 116 -1.58 -19.88 -7.72
N PHE A 117 -2.23 -19.42 -6.65
CA PHE A 117 -3.57 -19.87 -6.29
C PHE A 117 -4.39 -19.80 -7.57
N SER A 118 -4.76 -20.97 -8.07
CA SER A 118 -5.36 -21.19 -9.39
C SER A 118 -6.84 -20.78 -9.39
N PHE A 119 -7.17 -19.61 -8.86
CA PHE A 119 -8.39 -18.88 -9.20
C PHE A 119 -8.24 -18.12 -10.53
N ALA A 120 -7.11 -18.32 -11.21
CA ALA A 120 -6.94 -17.98 -12.61
C ALA A 120 -7.96 -18.76 -13.45
N GLN A 121 -9.15 -18.19 -13.62
CA GLN A 121 -9.90 -18.31 -14.85
C GLN A 121 -10.95 -17.19 -14.97
N SER A 122 -10.48 -16.03 -15.42
CA SER A 122 -11.29 -15.22 -16.33
C SER A 122 -10.36 -14.54 -17.35
N GLY A 123 -10.06 -15.24 -18.45
CA GLY A 123 -9.72 -14.61 -19.74
C GLY A 123 -8.40 -13.86 -19.89
N GLY A 124 -7.30 -14.30 -19.26
CA GLY A 124 -5.94 -13.81 -19.58
C GLY A 124 -5.61 -12.36 -19.21
N LEU A 125 -6.59 -11.53 -18.85
CA LEU A 125 -6.38 -10.16 -18.38
C LEU A 125 -6.26 -10.12 -16.84
N PRO A 126 -5.35 -9.29 -16.29
CA PRO A 126 -5.27 -9.05 -14.86
C PRO A 126 -6.60 -8.54 -14.30
N SER A 127 -6.96 -8.92 -13.07
CA SER A 127 -8.10 -8.29 -12.39
C SER A 127 -7.90 -6.78 -12.26
N THR A 128 -8.98 -6.01 -12.17
CA THR A 128 -8.91 -4.56 -11.94
C THR A 128 -8.10 -4.24 -10.68
N GLY A 129 -8.23 -5.05 -9.63
CA GLY A 129 -7.41 -4.93 -8.42
C GLY A 129 -5.90 -5.13 -8.67
N ALA A 130 -5.53 -6.08 -9.53
CA ALA A 130 -4.13 -6.31 -9.89
C ALA A 130 -3.53 -5.11 -10.65
N LEU A 131 -4.26 -4.51 -11.59
CA LEU A 131 -3.80 -3.31 -12.32
C LEU A 131 -3.54 -2.13 -11.39
N ILE A 132 -4.44 -1.88 -10.43
CA ILE A 132 -4.28 -0.82 -9.42
C ILE A 132 -3.02 -1.09 -8.57
N ASN A 133 -2.82 -2.33 -8.12
CA ASN A 133 -1.65 -2.68 -7.31
C ASN A 133 -0.33 -2.47 -8.06
N TYR A 134 -0.25 -2.76 -9.36
CA TYR A 134 0.95 -2.48 -10.14
C TYR A 134 1.25 -0.99 -10.25
N ALA A 135 0.23 -0.17 -10.50
CA ALA A 135 0.39 1.28 -10.54
C ALA A 135 0.87 1.83 -9.18
N LEU A 136 0.33 1.31 -8.08
CA LEU A 136 0.76 1.67 -6.73
C LEU A 136 2.21 1.27 -6.45
N ILE A 137 2.65 0.07 -6.85
CA ILE A 137 4.05 -0.36 -6.71
C ILE A 137 4.99 0.59 -7.46
N GLY A 138 4.67 0.91 -8.72
CA GLY A 138 5.45 1.86 -9.51
C GLY A 138 5.56 3.23 -8.84
N GLY A 139 4.43 3.77 -8.37
CA GLY A 139 4.39 5.03 -7.63
C GLY A 139 5.19 5.00 -6.33
N LEU A 140 5.13 3.89 -5.58
CA LEU A 140 5.88 3.71 -4.33
C LEU A 140 7.39 3.67 -4.57
N ILE A 141 7.86 2.99 -5.62
CA ILE A 141 9.28 2.93 -5.97
C ILE A 141 9.79 4.32 -6.38
N VAL A 142 9.06 5.01 -7.27
CA VAL A 142 9.43 6.36 -7.72
C VAL A 142 9.44 7.34 -6.54
N GLY A 143 8.41 7.29 -5.71
CA GLY A 143 8.30 8.14 -4.52
C GLY A 143 9.39 7.88 -3.49
N PHE A 144 9.76 6.60 -3.29
CA PHE A 144 10.87 6.24 -2.40
C PHE A 144 12.19 6.84 -2.88
N ILE A 145 12.53 6.67 -4.16
CA ILE A 145 13.76 7.24 -4.75
C ILE A 145 13.76 8.76 -4.63
N SER A 146 12.64 9.42 -4.94
CA SER A 146 12.48 10.88 -4.79
C SER A 146 12.56 11.34 -3.34
N SER A 147 12.13 10.53 -2.38
CA SER A 147 12.15 10.87 -0.96
C SER A 147 13.57 10.87 -0.37
N LEU A 148 14.44 9.99 -0.88
CA LEU A 148 15.85 9.90 -0.50
C LEU A 148 16.73 10.93 -1.20
N THR A 149 16.26 11.51 -2.31
CA THR A 149 17.00 12.50 -3.08
C THR A 149 16.91 13.88 -2.41
N PRO A 150 18.03 14.50 -2.01
CA PRO A 150 18.00 15.84 -1.42
C PRO A 150 17.44 16.88 -2.39
N ARG A 151 16.76 17.89 -1.86
CA ARG A 151 16.24 19.00 -2.66
C ARG A 151 17.40 19.78 -3.32
N ARG A 152 17.55 19.68 -4.65
CA ARG A 152 18.38 20.60 -5.44
C ARG A 152 17.71 21.98 -5.40
N GLY A 153 18.18 22.87 -4.53
CA GLY A 153 17.65 24.24 -4.44
C GLY A 153 17.85 24.99 -3.12
N GLY A 154 18.71 24.54 -2.22
CA GLY A 154 19.26 25.45 -1.20
C GLY A 154 20.42 26.22 -1.82
N LYS A 155 20.22 27.49 -2.18
CA LYS A 155 21.36 28.41 -2.34
C LYS A 155 22.13 28.33 -1.02
N ARG A 156 23.40 27.95 -1.09
CA ARG A 156 24.36 28.27 -0.03
C ARG A 156 24.37 29.80 0.05
N ALA A 157 23.77 30.34 1.09
CA ALA A 157 24.06 31.68 1.59
C ALA A 157 24.94 31.48 2.82
#